data_AF-A0A1G7EBM9-F1
#
_entry.id   AF-A0A1G7EBM9-F1
#
_cell.length_a   1.000
_cell.length_b   1.000
_cell.length_c   1.000
_cell.angle_alpha   90.00
_cell.angle_beta   90.00
_cell.angle_gamma   90.00
#
_symmetry.space_group_name_H-M   'P 1'
#
loop_
_entity.id
_entity.type
_entity.pdbx_description
1 polymer ?
#
loop_
_entity_poly.entity_id
_entity_poly.type
_entity_poly.pdbx_seq_one_letter_code
_entity_poly.pdbx_strand_id
1 'polypeptide(L)'
;MGKTETTGKIFMAVLAGAAIGATVAVLYAPESGKVTRTKIKDEAVKGSEEIASRVRNLTDSAKQDLSESGDSLSYLVVSAVVRTIFNLEKVVQIVKDKLSEMVHEAELTKNNHRIIELPSEDN
;
A
#
# COMPACT_ATOMS: atom_id res chain seq x y z
N MET A 1 -8.39 23.70 -12.14
CA MET A 1 -7.92 22.72 -11.13
C MET A 1 -8.09 21.31 -11.69
N GLY A 2 -7.08 20.43 -11.64
CA GLY A 2 -7.21 19.07 -12.21
C GLY A 2 -6.15 18.03 -11.79
N LYS A 3 -5.39 18.25 -10.71
CA LYS A 3 -4.25 17.37 -10.34
C LYS A 3 -4.58 16.25 -9.33
N THR A 4 -5.77 16.25 -8.73
CA THR A 4 -6.17 15.28 -7.69
C THR A 4 -6.79 14.00 -8.25
N GLU A 5 -7.50 14.08 -9.38
CA GLU A 5 -8.11 12.93 -10.07
C GLU A 5 -7.07 11.88 -10.51
N THR A 6 -5.96 12.33 -11.08
CA THR A 6 -4.92 11.44 -11.64
C THR A 6 -4.16 10.71 -10.55
N THR A 7 -3.83 11.39 -9.45
CA THR A 7 -3.17 10.77 -8.29
C THR A 7 -4.05 9.70 -7.66
N GLY A 8 -5.36 9.95 -7.53
CA GLY A 8 -6.32 8.96 -7.04
C GLY A 8 -6.37 7.71 -7.94
N LYS A 9 -6.45 7.90 -9.27
CA LYS A 9 -6.48 6.80 -10.24
C LYS A 9 -5.19 5.97 -10.22
N ILE A 10 -4.02 6.62 -10.16
CA ILE A 10 -2.72 5.93 -10.05
C ILE A 10 -2.65 5.14 -8.75
N PHE A 11 -3.05 5.72 -7.62
CA PHE A 11 -3.05 5.03 -6.34
C PHE A 11 -3.97 3.79 -6.36
N MET A 12 -5.17 3.90 -6.93
CA MET A 12 -6.08 2.77 -7.09
C MET A 12 -5.54 1.69 -8.04
N ALA A 13 -4.90 2.08 -9.13
CA ALA A 13 -4.25 1.15 -10.05
C ALA A 13 -3.09 0.38 -9.38
N VAL A 14 -2.26 1.07 -8.58
CA VAL A 14 -1.20 0.44 -7.79
C VAL A 14 -1.78 -0.52 -6.75
N LEU A 15 -2.83 -0.12 -6.03
CA LEU A 15 -3.51 -0.98 -5.05
C LEU A 15 -4.11 -2.22 -5.71
N ALA A 16 -4.79 -2.07 -6.84
CA ALA A 16 -5.35 -3.19 -7.60
C ALA A 16 -4.24 -4.15 -8.07
N GLY A 17 -3.15 -3.62 -8.64
CA GLY A 17 -1.99 -4.42 -9.03
C GLY A 17 -1.33 -5.13 -7.85
N ALA A 18 -1.19 -4.45 -6.72
CA ALA A 18 -0.64 -5.02 -5.50
C ALA A 18 -1.54 -6.11 -4.91
N ALA A 19 -2.87 -5.95 -4.93
CA ALA A 19 -3.80 -6.96 -4.44
C ALA A 19 -3.71 -8.26 -5.26
N ILE A 20 -3.67 -8.13 -6.59
CA ILE A 20 -3.47 -9.27 -7.50
C ILE A 20 -2.10 -9.91 -7.25
N GLY A 21 -1.05 -9.11 -7.17
CA GLY A 21 0.32 -9.58 -6.92
C GLY A 21 0.47 -10.27 -5.56
N ALA A 22 -0.11 -9.70 -4.51
CA ALA A 22 -0.10 -10.27 -3.16
C ALA A 22 -0.89 -11.58 -3.09
N THR A 23 -2.02 -11.66 -3.81
CA THR A 23 -2.79 -12.91 -3.90
C THR A 23 -1.93 -14.02 -4.49
N VAL A 24 -1.26 -13.75 -5.61
CA VAL A 24 -0.33 -14.73 -6.23
C VAL A 24 0.86 -15.03 -5.32
N ALA A 25 1.43 -14.04 -4.65
CA ALA A 25 2.56 -14.23 -3.73
C ALA A 25 2.20 -15.10 -2.52
N VAL A 26 1.01 -14.89 -1.94
CA VAL A 26 0.48 -15.71 -0.83
C VAL A 26 0.17 -17.13 -1.30
N LEU A 27 -0.37 -17.30 -2.51
CA LEU A 27 -0.61 -18.63 -3.09
C LEU A 27 0.70 -19.37 -3.39
N TYR A 28 1.75 -18.66 -3.79
CA TYR A 28 3.06 -19.25 -4.08
C TYR A 28 3.86 -19.57 -2.82
N ALA A 29 3.75 -18.75 -1.77
CA ALA A 29 4.47 -18.90 -0.52
C ALA A 29 3.53 -18.89 0.70
N PRO A 30 2.79 -19.99 0.94
CA PRO A 30 2.03 -20.13 2.17
C PRO A 30 2.95 -20.52 3.33
N GLU A 31 3.00 -19.68 4.37
CA GLU A 31 3.70 -19.99 5.62
C GLU A 31 2.80 -19.79 6.84
N SER A 32 3.12 -20.52 7.92
CA SER A 32 2.39 -20.40 9.18
C SER A 32 2.70 -19.08 9.90
N GLY A 33 1.69 -18.41 10.44
CA GLY A 33 1.79 -17.02 10.92
C GLY A 33 2.87 -16.74 11.98
N LYS A 34 3.23 -17.72 12.82
CA LYS A 34 4.31 -17.57 13.81
C LYS A 34 5.69 -17.51 13.14
N VAL A 35 5.87 -18.29 12.08
CA VAL A 35 7.08 -18.32 11.24
C VAL A 35 7.12 -17.08 10.36
N THR A 36 5.98 -16.68 9.79
CA THR A 36 5.84 -15.49 8.95
C THR A 36 6.22 -14.20 9.69
N ARG A 37 5.81 -14.02 10.96
CA ARG A 37 6.12 -12.78 11.70
C ARG A 37 7.62 -12.61 11.95
N THR A 38 8.32 -13.70 12.27
CA THR A 38 9.78 -13.70 12.46
C THR A 38 10.49 -13.53 11.13
N LYS A 39 10.09 -14.28 10.09
CA LYS A 39 10.69 -14.17 8.76
C LYS A 39 10.47 -12.82 8.11
N ILE A 40 9.29 -12.22 8.22
CA ILE A 40 9.06 -10.84 7.73
C ILE A 40 10.05 -9.88 8.37
N LYS A 41 10.34 -10.01 9.66
CA LYS A 41 11.29 -9.11 10.33
C LYS A 41 12.71 -9.28 9.78
N ASP A 42 13.18 -10.52 9.65
CA ASP A 42 14.55 -10.80 9.20
C ASP A 42 14.73 -10.57 7.69
N GLU A 43 13.75 -10.99 6.88
CA GLU A 43 13.72 -10.81 5.42
C GLU A 43 13.40 -9.38 5.02
N ALA A 44 12.63 -8.61 5.80
CA ALA A 44 12.45 -7.20 5.50
C ALA A 44 13.75 -6.44 5.66
N VAL A 45 14.53 -6.73 6.70
CA VAL A 45 15.84 -6.08 6.90
C VAL A 45 16.79 -6.44 5.76
N LYS A 46 17.01 -7.74 5.49
CA LYS A 46 17.93 -8.20 4.44
C LYS A 46 17.45 -7.85 3.03
N GLY A 47 16.19 -8.14 2.75
CA GLY A 47 15.56 -7.88 1.47
C GLY A 47 15.46 -6.39 1.15
N SER A 48 15.28 -5.52 2.15
CA SER A 48 15.25 -4.07 1.89
C SER A 48 16.54 -3.53 1.29
N GLU A 49 17.70 -4.04 1.72
CA GLU A 49 19.00 -3.58 1.24
C GLU A 49 19.29 -4.08 -0.19
N GLU A 50 18.94 -5.34 -0.47
CA GLU A 50 19.03 -5.92 -1.81
C GLU A 50 18.05 -5.27 -2.79
N ILE A 51 16.80 -5.04 -2.37
CA ILE A 51 15.77 -4.36 -3.16
C ILE A 51 16.22 -2.92 -3.41
N ALA A 52 16.71 -2.20 -2.41
CA ALA A 52 17.20 -0.83 -2.59
C ALA A 52 18.33 -0.77 -3.64
N SER A 53 19.24 -1.74 -3.61
CA SER A 53 20.36 -1.81 -4.57
C SER A 53 19.88 -2.16 -5.98
N ARG A 54 18.98 -3.14 -6.12
CA ARG A 54 18.40 -3.52 -7.42
C ARG A 54 17.53 -2.42 -8.00
N VAL A 55 16.73 -1.76 -7.17
CA VAL A 55 15.88 -0.63 -7.57
C VAL A 55 16.73 0.55 -8.03
N ARG A 56 17.85 0.85 -7.38
CA ARG A 56 18.78 1.90 -7.86
C ARG A 56 19.30 1.57 -9.25
N ASN A 57 19.80 0.35 -9.46
CA ASN A 57 20.32 -0.07 -10.76
C ASN A 57 19.22 -0.06 -11.84
N LEU A 58 18.04 -0.60 -11.54
CA LEU A 58 16.87 -0.57 -12.43
C LEU A 58 16.42 0.85 -12.74
N THR A 59 16.47 1.74 -11.75
CA THR A 59 16.15 3.16 -11.92
C THR A 59 17.10 3.82 -12.90
N ASP A 60 18.40 3.54 -12.79
CA ASP A 60 19.41 4.16 -13.65
C ASP A 60 19.36 3.59 -15.08
N SER A 61 19.14 2.29 -15.25
CA SER A 61 18.91 1.69 -16.57
C SER A 61 17.59 2.14 -17.19
N ALA A 62 16.51 2.21 -16.42
CA ALA A 62 15.21 2.67 -16.91
C ALA A 62 15.25 4.13 -17.34
N LYS A 63 15.99 5.01 -16.65
CA LYS A 63 16.18 6.40 -17.09
C LYS A 63 16.88 6.50 -18.45
N GLN A 64 17.83 5.62 -18.71
CA GLN A 64 18.60 5.61 -19.96
C GLN A 64 17.74 5.12 -21.13
N ASP A 65 16.94 4.07 -20.94
CA ASP A 65 16.09 3.49 -21.99
C ASP A 65 14.77 4.26 -22.21
N LEU A 66 14.23 4.95 -21.19
CA LEU A 66 12.95 5.68 -21.29
C LEU A 66 13.07 7.10 -21.83
N SER A 67 14.29 7.60 -22.08
CA SER A 67 14.50 8.91 -22.74
C SER A 67 13.82 8.98 -24.13
N GLU A 68 13.40 7.85 -24.69
CA GLU A 68 12.71 7.72 -25.98
C GLU A 68 11.19 7.45 -25.88
N SER A 69 10.60 7.21 -24.70
CA SER A 69 9.17 6.83 -24.60
C SER A 69 8.49 7.25 -23.29
N GLY A 70 7.70 8.33 -23.35
CA GLY A 70 6.49 8.53 -22.51
C GLY A 70 6.69 8.65 -20.98
N ASP A 71 7.46 9.64 -20.56
CA ASP A 71 8.27 9.71 -19.33
C ASP A 71 7.58 10.08 -17.99
N SER A 72 6.29 9.83 -17.81
CA SER A 72 5.59 10.30 -16.57
C SER A 72 5.22 9.21 -15.58
N LEU A 73 4.76 8.04 -16.04
CA LEU A 73 4.30 6.98 -15.12
C LEU A 73 5.46 6.25 -14.43
N SER A 74 6.50 5.92 -15.20
CA SER A 74 7.69 5.23 -14.66
C SER A 74 8.41 6.11 -13.64
N TYR A 75 8.63 7.40 -13.95
CA TYR A 75 9.23 8.35 -13.03
C TYR A 75 8.43 8.49 -11.72
N LEU A 76 7.09 8.53 -11.79
CA LEU A 76 6.24 8.61 -10.60
C LEU A 76 6.32 7.34 -9.75
N VAL A 77 6.28 6.16 -10.37
CA VAL A 77 6.41 4.88 -9.67
C VAL A 77 7.79 4.74 -9.03
N VAL A 78 8.85 4.99 -9.80
CA VAL A 78 10.24 4.91 -9.34
C VAL A 78 10.51 5.92 -8.21
N SER A 79 10.10 7.16 -8.36
CA SER A 79 10.30 8.19 -7.32
C SER A 79 9.51 7.88 -6.05
N ALA A 80 8.32 7.27 -6.14
CA ALA A 80 7.56 6.82 -4.99
C ALA A 80 8.26 5.68 -4.24
N VAL A 81 8.83 4.71 -4.96
CA VAL A 81 9.60 3.62 -4.35
C VAL A 81 10.82 4.16 -3.61
N VAL A 82 11.59 5.04 -4.26
CA VAL A 82 12.79 5.65 -3.65
C VAL A 82 12.43 6.45 -2.39
N ARG A 83 11.37 7.26 -2.44
CA ARG A 83 10.92 8.04 -1.27
C ARG A 83 10.48 7.15 -0.11
N THR A 84 9.83 6.03 -0.40
CA THR A 84 9.38 5.05 0.60
C THR A 84 10.55 4.37 1.30
N ILE A 85 11.60 3.99 0.56
CA ILE A 85 12.80 3.38 1.14
C ILE A 85 13.51 4.34 2.09
N PHE A 86 13.66 5.61 1.70
CA PHE A 86 14.37 6.61 2.53
C PHE A 86 13.54 7.15 3.69
N ASN A 87 12.21 7.12 3.62
CA ASN A 87 11.32 7.73 4.61
C ASN A 87 10.33 6.74 5.21
N LEU A 88 10.71 5.47 5.31
CA LEU A 88 9.83 4.40 5.81
C LEU A 88 9.17 4.78 7.14
N GLU A 89 9.93 5.39 8.06
CA GLU A 89 9.42 5.87 9.35
C GLU A 89 8.31 6.92 9.22
N LYS A 90 8.47 7.90 8.31
CA LYS A 90 7.47 8.96 8.10
C LYS A 90 6.22 8.43 7.42
N VAL A 91 6.37 7.51 6.47
CA VAL A 91 5.24 6.86 5.79
C VAL A 91 4.45 6.01 6.77
N VAL A 92 5.13 5.25 7.63
CA VAL A 92 4.50 4.44 8.68
C VAL A 92 3.69 5.32 9.64
N GLN A 93 4.20 6.49 10.05
CA GLN A 93 3.45 7.41 10.90
C GLN A 93 2.20 7.98 10.19
N ILE A 94 2.34 8.47 8.95
CA ILE A 94 1.20 9.02 8.19
C ILE A 94 0.10 7.97 7.98
N VAL A 95 0.48 6.72 7.70
CA VAL A 95 -0.45 5.61 7.55
C VAL A 95 -1.10 5.27 8.88
N LYS A 96 -0.34 5.24 9.98
CA LYS A 96 -0.88 4.98 11.33
C LYS A 96 -1.90 6.04 11.73
N ASP A 97 -1.62 7.31 11.46
CA ASP A 97 -2.48 8.43 11.82
C ASP A 97 -3.77 8.40 10.99
N LYS A 98 -3.68 8.27 9.66
CA LYS A 98 -4.87 8.12 8.78
C LYS A 98 -5.69 6.87 9.07
N LEU A 99 -5.04 5.76 9.41
CA LEU A 99 -5.74 4.52 9.74
C LEU A 99 -6.47 4.63 11.09
N SER A 100 -5.82 5.22 12.09
CA SER A 100 -6.45 5.46 13.39
C SER A 100 -7.63 6.40 13.26
N GLU A 101 -7.51 7.45 12.43
CA GLU A 101 -8.59 8.38 12.11
C GLU A 101 -9.78 7.66 11.44
N MET A 102 -9.55 6.86 10.39
CA MET A 102 -10.64 6.12 9.72
C MET A 102 -11.28 5.04 10.61
N VAL A 103 -10.49 4.35 11.43
CA VAL A 103 -11.01 3.37 12.39
C VAL A 103 -11.85 4.07 13.45
N HIS A 104 -11.44 5.26 13.90
CA HIS A 104 -12.19 6.06 14.85
C HIS A 104 -13.50 6.59 14.23
N GLU A 105 -13.49 7.05 12.98
CA GLU A 105 -14.70 7.45 12.26
C GLU A 105 -15.67 6.28 12.05
N ALA A 106 -15.16 5.09 11.76
CA ALA A 106 -15.96 3.87 11.63
C ALA A 106 -16.54 3.39 12.96
N GLU A 107 -15.81 3.56 14.07
CA GLU A 107 -16.29 3.27 15.43
C GLU A 107 -17.35 4.29 15.89
N LEU A 108 -17.20 5.57 15.56
CA LEU A 108 -18.19 6.62 15.85
C LEU A 108 -19.50 6.40 15.07
N THR A 109 -19.43 5.87 13.85
CA THR A 109 -20.61 5.58 13.02
C THR A 109 -21.41 4.36 13.52
N LYS A 110 -20.78 3.40 14.21
CA LYS A 110 -21.46 2.23 14.79
C LYS A 110 -22.25 2.53 16.07
N ASN A 111 -21.86 3.54 16.84
CA ASN A 111 -22.51 3.86 18.12
C ASN A 111 -23.81 4.68 17.99
N ASN A 112 -24.19 5.10 16.77
CA ASN A 112 -25.40 5.87 16.50
C ASN A 112 -26.47 5.09 15.69
N HIS A 113 -26.41 3.76 15.64
CA HIS A 113 -27.45 2.90 15.07
C HIS A 113 -27.85 1.81 16.08
N ARG A 114 -28.54 2.21 17.15
CA ARG A 114 -29.23 1.31 18.11
C ARG A 114 -30.70 1.70 18.35
N ILE A 115 -31.37 2.32 17.38
CA ILE A 115 -32.82 2.55 17.46
C ILE A 115 -33.45 2.34 16.08
N ILE A 116 -33.62 1.09 15.65
CA ILE A 116 -34.82 0.67 14.91
C ILE A 116 -35.12 -0.75 15.39
N GLU A 117 -35.85 -0.85 16.49
CA GLU A 117 -36.55 -2.08 16.86
C GLU A 117 -37.63 -2.34 15.81
N LEU A 118 -37.63 -3.54 15.23
CA LEU A 118 -38.71 -4.04 14.40
C LEU A 118 -39.94 -4.26 15.31
N PRO A 119 -41.12 -3.75 14.96
CA PRO A 119 -42.32 -4.07 15.72
C PRO A 119 -42.63 -5.56 15.55
N SER A 120 -42.60 -6.27 16.68
CA SER A 120 -43.13 -7.62 16.81
C SER A 120 -44.63 -7.62 16.59
N GLU A 121 -45.05 -8.53 15.70
CA GLU A 121 -46.42 -8.98 15.46
C GLU A 121 -47.00 -9.59 16.75
N ASP A 122 -48.06 -9.00 17.32
CA ASP A 122 -49.10 -9.73 18.07
C ASP A 122 -50.39 -8.90 18.20
N ASN A 123 -51.52 -9.60 18.04
CA ASN A 123 -52.95 -9.25 18.11
C ASN A 123 -53.64 -8.65 16.87
#